data_AF-A0A371NSI3-F1
#
_entry.id   AF-A0A371NSI3-F1
#
_cell.length_a   1.000
_cell.length_b   1.000
_cell.length_c   1.000
_cell.angle_alpha   90.00
_cell.angle_beta   90.00
_cell.angle_gamma   90.00
#
_symmetry.space_group_name_H-M   'P 1'
#
loop_
_entity.id
_entity.type
_entity.pdbx_description
1 polymer ?
#
loop_
_entity_poly.entity_id
_entity_poly.type
_entity_poly.pdbx_seq_one_letter_code
_entity_poly.pdbx_strand_id
1 'polypeptide(L)' 'MATITVRGLDEGTVTALKVRAAREGRSMEAEARSILTSAVAVDDDERGFGTFLVETFGGVGAPPIPPRDEFPEPMDLP' A
#
# COMPACT_ATOMS: atom_id res chain seq x y z
N MET A 1 20.09 13.15 12.98
CA MET A 1 20.58 11.79 12.67
C MET A 1 20.06 10.86 13.74
N ALA A 2 19.33 9.83 13.33
CA ALA A 2 19.03 8.70 14.20
C ALA A 2 19.88 7.53 13.72
N THR A 3 20.50 6.80 14.65
CA THR A 3 21.32 5.63 14.34
C THR A 3 20.61 4.40 14.85
N ILE A 4 20.42 3.40 13.98
CA ILE A 4 19.87 2.09 14.33
C ILE A 4 20.96 1.05 14.09
N THR A 5 21.20 0.21 15.10
CA THR A 5 22.14 -0.91 15.00
C THR A 5 21.36 -2.22 15.00
N VAL A 6 21.38 -2.94 13.89
CA VAL A 6 20.77 -4.27 13.77
C VAL A 6 21.82 -5.32 14.07
N ARG A 7 21.61 -6.13 15.12
CA ARG A 7 22.52 -7.22 15.52
C ARG A 7 21.99 -8.56 15.01
N GLY A 8 22.89 -9.51 14.75
CA GLY A 8 22.53 -10.88 14.35
C GLY A 8 21.98 -10.99 12.92
N LEU A 9 22.32 -10.05 12.04
CA LEU A 9 21.97 -10.14 10.62
C LEU A 9 22.81 -11.23 9.95
N ASP A 10 22.17 -12.18 9.28
CA ASP A 10 22.88 -13.24 8.58
C ASP A 10 23.68 -12.70 7.38
N GLU A 11 24.77 -13.39 7.03
CA GLU A 11 25.66 -12.97 5.93
C GLU A 11 24.95 -12.97 4.57
N GLY A 12 23.95 -13.83 4.40
CA GLY A 12 23.14 -13.89 3.19
C GLY A 12 22.35 -12.60 2.99
N THR A 13 21.70 -12.11 4.04
CA THR A 13 20.95 -10.84 4.05
C THR A 13 21.87 -9.65 3.81
N VAL A 14 23.05 -9.61 4.43
CA VAL A 14 24.05 -8.56 4.16
C VAL A 14 24.46 -8.55 2.69
N THR A 15 24.68 -9.73 2.10
CA THR A 15 25.08 -9.87 0.70
C THR A 15 23.95 -9.46 -0.24
N ALA A 16 22.72 -9.91 0.03
CA ALA A 16 21.54 -9.53 -0.75
C ALA A 16 21.32 -8.01 -0.74
N LEU A 17 21.51 -7.37 0.42
CA LEU A 17 21.37 -5.92 0.56
C LEU A 17 22.42 -5.17 -0.26
N LYS A 18 23.68 -5.64 -0.28
CA LYS A 18 24.74 -5.06 -1.13
C LYS A 18 24.42 -5.19 -2.61
N VAL A 19 23.95 -6.37 -3.05
CA VAL A 19 23.59 -6.60 -4.45
C VAL A 19 22.42 -5.71 -4.86
N ARG A 20 21.39 -5.57 -4.00
CA ARG A 20 20.26 -4.68 -4.25
C ARG A 20 20.69 -3.22 -4.34
N ALA A 21 21.52 -2.75 -3.40
CA ALA A 21 22.05 -1.39 -3.42
C ALA A 21 22.82 -1.07 -4.71
N ALA A 22 23.64 -2.01 -5.18
CA ALA A 22 24.38 -1.88 -6.45
C ALA A 22 23.44 -1.82 -7.66
N ARG A 23 22.36 -2.60 -7.66
CA ARG A 23 21.33 -2.57 -8.73
C ARG A 23 20.60 -1.23 -8.78
N GLU A 24 20.27 -0.67 -7.63
CA GLU A 24 19.60 0.63 -7.50
C GLU A 24 20.57 1.83 -7.60
N GLY A 25 21.88 1.59 -7.82
CA GLY A 25 22.88 2.65 -7.99
C GLY A 25 23.14 3.49 -6.74
N ARG A 26 22.94 2.95 -5.53
CA ARG A 26 23.05 3.68 -4.26
C ARG A 26 23.88 2.92 -3.22
N SER A 27 24.27 3.61 -2.15
CA SER A 27 25.01 2.98 -1.06
C SER A 27 24.16 1.96 -0.31
N MET A 28 24.80 0.98 0.33
CA MET A 28 24.12 -0.02 1.17
C MET A 28 23.32 0.65 2.31
N GLU A 29 23.84 1.74 2.87
CA GLU A 29 23.16 2.52 3.92
C GLU A 29 21.91 3.23 3.36
N ALA A 30 22.01 3.82 2.16
CA ALA A 30 20.85 4.40 1.49
C ALA A 30 19.79 3.34 1.16
N GLU A 31 20.22 2.14 0.73
CA GLU A 31 19.35 0.98 0.52
C GLU A 31 18.61 0.59 1.78
N ALA A 32 19.33 0.35 2.87
CA ALA A 32 18.73 0.03 4.16
C ALA A 32 17.73 1.09 4.60
N ARG A 33 18.09 2.38 4.48
CA ARG A 33 17.19 3.48 4.84
C ARG A 33 15.90 3.46 4.02
N SER A 34 16.00 3.32 2.71
CA SER A 34 14.83 3.28 1.82
C SER A 34 13.93 2.09 2.11
N ILE A 35 14.50 0.90 2.34
CA ILE A 35 13.70 -0.28 2.71
C ILE A 35 12.97 -0.04 4.01
N LEU A 36 13.65 0.48 5.03
CA LEU A 36 13.01 0.81 6.31
C LEU A 36 11.93 1.86 6.14
N THR A 37 12.20 2.94 5.39
CA THR A 37 11.21 3.99 5.08
C THR A 37 9.99 3.41 4.37
N SER A 38 10.17 2.56 3.35
CA SER A 38 9.03 1.94 2.65
C SER A 38 8.28 0.94 3.51
N ALA A 39 8.97 0.22 4.40
CA ALA A 39 8.35 -0.80 5.24
C ALA A 39 7.55 -0.20 6.41
N VAL A 40 7.94 0.99 6.88
CA VAL A 40 7.25 1.72 7.96
C VAL A 40 6.36 2.84 7.45
N ALA A 41 6.44 3.16 6.16
CA ALA A 41 5.36 3.83 5.48
C ALA A 41 4.16 2.87 5.56
N VAL A 42 3.39 3.01 6.65
CA VAL A 42 1.98 2.65 6.63
C VAL A 42 1.46 3.28 5.35
N ASP A 43 0.76 2.51 4.53
CA ASP A 43 -0.03 3.07 3.45
C ASP A 43 -0.92 4.14 4.09
N ASP A 44 -0.46 5.40 4.09
CA ASP A 44 -1.33 6.59 4.13
C ASP A 44 -2.17 6.62 2.84
N ASP A 45 -1.85 5.70 1.91
CA ASP A 45 -2.75 5.05 0.97
C ASP A 45 -3.80 4.11 1.62
N GLU A 46 -4.20 4.34 2.88
CA GLU A 46 -5.64 4.44 3.15
C GLU A 46 -6.18 5.67 2.38
N ARG A 47 -6.04 5.64 1.05
CA ARG A 47 -6.87 6.41 0.15
C ARG A 47 -8.27 5.92 0.48
N GLY A 48 -8.93 6.63 1.39
CA GLY A 48 -10.22 6.24 1.91
C GLY A 48 -11.12 5.98 0.72
N PHE A 49 -11.90 4.90 0.78
CA PHE A 49 -12.74 4.49 -0.36
C PHE A 49 -13.56 5.65 -0.93
N GLY A 50 -14.00 6.59 -0.06
CA GLY A 50 -14.63 7.85 -0.46
C GLY A 50 -13.74 8.78 -1.31
N THR A 51 -12.48 9.01 -0.94
CA THR A 51 -11.53 9.82 -1.72
C THR A 51 -11.30 9.21 -3.10
N PHE A 52 -11.10 7.89 -3.17
CA PHE A 52 -10.97 7.16 -4.43
C PHE A 52 -12.19 7.34 -5.33
N LEU A 53 -13.40 7.24 -4.77
CA LEU A 53 -14.65 7.45 -5.53
C LEU A 53 -14.77 8.89 -6.04
N VAL A 54 -14.41 9.90 -5.23
CA VAL A 54 -14.48 11.30 -5.64
C VAL A 54 -13.47 11.63 -6.74
N GLU A 55 -12.24 11.13 -6.68
CA GLU A 55 -11.27 11.33 -7.76
C GLU A 55 -11.70 10.66 -9.06
N THR A 56 -12.26 9.45 -8.97
CA THR A 56 -12.65 8.66 -10.14
C THR A 56 -13.95 9.18 -10.78
N PHE A 57 -14.91 9.60 -9.97
CA PHE A 57 -16.28 9.88 -10.40
C PHE A 57 -16.78 11.31 -10.12
N GLY A 58 -15.99 12.16 -9.45
CA GLY A 58 -16.45 13.50 -9.01
C GLY A 58 -16.86 14.46 -10.13
N GLY A 59 -16.42 14.22 -11.37
CA GLY A 59 -16.84 14.96 -12.56
C GLY A 59 -18.00 14.32 -13.33
N VAL A 60 -18.44 13.14 -12.93
CA VAL A 60 -19.53 12.39 -13.55
C VAL A 60 -20.77 12.58 -12.69
N GLY A 61 -21.80 13.22 -13.23
CA GLY A 61 -23.06 13.42 -12.51
C GLY A 61 -23.67 12.08 -12.04
N ALA A 62 -24.54 12.15 -11.02
CA ALA A 62 -25.17 10.93 -10.49
C ALA A 62 -26.03 10.24 -11.57
N PRO A 63 -25.94 8.91 -11.71
CA PRO A 63 -26.84 8.17 -12.60
C PRO A 63 -28.28 8.23 -12.07
N PRO A 64 -29.29 8.05 -12.93
CA PRO A 64 -30.66 7.90 -12.48
C PRO A 64 -30.76 6.69 -11.54
N ILE A 65 -31.27 6.93 -10.33
CA ILE A 65 -31.52 5.85 -9.37
C ILE A 65 -32.79 5.14 -9.80
N PRO A 66 -32.76 3.83 -10.07
CA PRO A 66 -33.95 3.08 -10.47
C PRO A 66 -34.98 3.06 -9.32
N PRO A 67 -36.29 3.04 -9.65
CA PRO A 67 -37.33 2.88 -8.64
C PRO A 67 -37.14 1.56 -7.88
N ARG A 68 -37.53 1.54 -6.60
CA ARG A 68 -37.54 0.34 -5.75
C ARG A 68 -38.96 -0.21 -5.73
N ASP A 69 -39.40 -0.74 -6.86
CA ASP A 69 -40.75 -1.29 -7.08
C ASP A 69 -40.82 -2.80 -6.87
N GLU A 70 -39.68 -3.50 -6.92
CA GLU A 70 -39.59 -4.93 -6.63
C GLU A 70 -39.58 -5.20 -5.11
N PHE A 71 -40.39 -6.17 -4.69
CA PHE A 71 -40.30 -6.74 -3.35
C PHE A 71 -39.08 -7.66 -3.27
N PRO A 72 -38.36 -7.69 -2.14
CA PRO A 72 -37.23 -8.61 -1.95
C PRO A 72 -37.69 -10.05 -2.18
N GLU A 73 -36.91 -10.81 -2.97
CA GLU A 73 -37.15 -12.24 -3.13
C GLU A 73 -36.92 -12.95 -1.78
N PRO A 74 -37.80 -13.90 -1.40
CA PRO A 74 -37.55 -14.72 -0.23
C PRO A 74 -36.23 -15.47 -0.41
N MET A 75 -35.31 -15.36 0.55
CA MET A 75 -34.18 -16.28 0.63
C MET A 75 -34.66 -17.61 1.19
N ASP A 76 -34.53 -18.67 0.40
CA ASP A 76 -34.63 -20.04 0.91
C ASP A 76 -33.38 -20.35 1.76
N LEU A 77 -33.50 -20.09 3.06
CA LEU A 77 -32.48 -20.46 4.04
C LEU A 77 -32.66 -21.95 4.43
N PRO A 78 -31.57 -22.73 4.49
CA PRO A 78 -31.61 -24.13 4.92
C PRO A 78 -31.95 -24.31 6.40
#